data_AF-A0A0H2TF24-F1
#
_entry.id   AF-A0A0H2TF24-F1
#
_cell.length_a   1.000
_cell.length_b   1.000
_cell.length_c   1.000
_cell.angle_alpha   90.00
_cell.angle_beta   90.00
_cell.angle_gamma   90.00
#
_symmetry.space_group_name_H-M   'P 1'
#
loop_
_entity.id
_entity.type
_entity.pdbx_description
1 polymer ?
#
loop_
_entity_poly.entity_id
_entity_poly.type
_entity_poly.pdbx_seq_one_letter_code
_entity_poly.pdbx_strand_id
1 'polypeptide(L)'
;MDAPEEDADIKLQKISSDLIADFDRSLQPFLHRADGTVRGQVRSHEATRLATSLLDPFQELPQLLDPHLSRWVPALGDALVDYLAAPRRSRTRSIRAGLLMPLPAAICKLLYTLCKIRGEKVVVRFLSVETRHLERLMSALEDSERSA
;
A
#
# COMPACT_ATOMS: atom_id res chain seq x y z
N MET A 1 34.16 10.92 10.06
CA MET A 1 34.32 9.44 10.05
C MET A 1 32.94 8.93 9.70
N ASP A 2 32.62 8.88 8.40
CA ASP A 2 31.27 8.61 7.85
C ASP A 2 31.07 7.12 7.49
N ALA A 3 31.92 6.25 8.03
CA ALA A 3 31.99 4.83 7.72
C ALA A 3 30.68 4.01 7.94
N PRO A 4 29.79 4.32 8.91
CA PRO A 4 28.59 3.50 9.10
C PRO A 4 27.48 3.77 8.08
N GLU A 5 27.39 4.98 7.51
CA GLU A 5 26.34 5.36 6.54
C GLU A 5 26.65 4.81 5.14
N GLU A 6 27.91 4.94 4.69
CA GLU A 6 28.35 4.36 3.41
C GLU A 6 28.15 2.84 3.35
N ASP A 7 28.38 2.14 4.47
CA ASP A 7 28.19 0.70 4.58
C ASP A 7 26.71 0.28 4.49
N ALA A 8 25.78 1.09 4.98
CA ALA A 8 24.34 0.81 4.93
C ALA A 8 23.81 0.99 3.50
N ASP A 9 24.22 2.06 2.82
CA ASP A 9 23.86 2.35 1.43
C ASP A 9 24.35 1.27 0.48
N ILE A 10 25.61 0.84 0.61
CA ILE A 10 26.19 -0.21 -0.23
C ILE A 10 25.45 -1.53 -0.03
N LYS A 11 25.08 -1.87 1.21
CA LYS A 11 24.31 -3.09 1.50
C LYS A 11 22.91 -3.00 0.90
N LEU A 12 22.23 -1.86 1.06
CA LEU A 12 20.89 -1.65 0.52
C LEU A 12 20.90 -1.71 -1.01
N GLN A 13 21.84 -1.05 -1.69
CA GLN A 13 21.95 -1.11 -3.15
C GLN A 13 22.07 -2.55 -3.66
N LYS A 14 22.86 -3.40 -2.98
CA LYS A 14 23.02 -4.81 -3.35
C LYS A 14 21.72 -5.63 -3.24
N ILE A 15 20.92 -5.40 -2.20
CA ILE A 15 19.67 -6.15 -1.98
C ILE A 15 18.42 -5.47 -2.55
N SER A 16 18.53 -4.21 -2.99
CA SER A 16 17.40 -3.37 -3.41
C SER A 16 16.58 -4.00 -4.52
N SER A 17 17.24 -4.60 -5.51
CA SER A 17 16.59 -5.27 -6.64
C SER A 17 15.71 -6.44 -6.19
N ASP A 18 16.16 -7.21 -5.21
CA ASP A 18 15.41 -8.33 -4.65
C ASP A 18 14.20 -7.84 -3.83
N LEU A 19 14.38 -6.80 -3.00
CA LEU A 19 13.28 -6.21 -2.23
C LEU A 19 12.20 -5.62 -3.14
N ILE A 20 12.60 -4.88 -4.17
CA ILE A 20 11.70 -4.29 -5.18
C ILE A 20 10.97 -5.39 -5.94
N ALA A 21 11.69 -6.43 -6.41
CA ALA A 21 11.08 -7.53 -7.14
C ALA A 21 10.12 -8.33 -6.27
N ASP A 22 10.44 -8.53 -4.99
CA ASP A 22 9.54 -9.21 -4.05
C ASP A 22 8.28 -8.37 -3.77
N PHE A 23 8.42 -7.06 -3.56
CA PHE A 23 7.28 -6.17 -3.40
C PHE A 23 6.39 -6.19 -4.64
N ASP A 24 7.00 -6.09 -5.83
CA ASP A 24 6.27 -6.08 -7.10
C ASP A 24 5.47 -7.36 -7.35
N ARG A 25 6.10 -8.52 -7.13
CA ARG A 25 5.42 -9.83 -7.24
C ARG A 25 4.33 -10.02 -6.20
N SER A 26 4.51 -9.46 -5.00
CA SER A 26 3.58 -9.63 -3.89
C SER A 26 2.37 -8.68 -3.98
N LEU A 27 2.52 -7.50 -4.60
CA LEU A 27 1.51 -6.44 -4.58
C LEU A 27 0.19 -6.88 -5.23
N GLN A 28 0.23 -7.42 -6.46
CA GLN A 28 -1.00 -7.79 -7.17
C GLN A 28 -1.80 -8.91 -6.46
N PRO A 29 -1.18 -10.04 -6.06
CA PRO A 29 -1.87 -11.08 -5.28
C PRO A 29 -2.36 -10.62 -3.90
N PHE A 30 -1.71 -9.60 -3.32
CA PHE A 30 -2.11 -8.98 -2.07
C PHE A 30 -3.39 -8.14 -2.22
N LEU A 31 -3.54 -7.41 -3.32
CA LEU A 31 -4.72 -6.57 -3.59
C LEU A 31 -5.89 -7.38 -4.15
N HIS A 32 -5.61 -8.30 -5.06
CA HIS A 32 -6.61 -9.02 -5.85
C HIS A 32 -6.65 -10.52 -5.51
N ARG A 33 -7.82 -11.10 -5.73
CA ARG A 33 -8.01 -12.55 -5.77
C ARG A 33 -7.59 -13.07 -7.16
N ALA A 34 -7.48 -14.40 -7.28
CA ALA A 34 -7.16 -15.04 -8.55
C ALA A 34 -8.20 -14.79 -9.65
N ASP A 35 -9.44 -14.43 -9.28
CA ASP A 35 -10.52 -14.05 -10.20
C ASP A 35 -10.45 -12.59 -10.67
N GLY A 36 -9.42 -11.84 -10.26
CA GLY A 36 -9.24 -10.42 -10.58
C GLY A 36 -10.04 -9.47 -9.68
N THR A 37 -10.89 -9.96 -8.79
CA THR A 37 -11.67 -9.11 -7.88
C THR A 37 -10.83 -8.64 -6.69
N VAL A 38 -11.10 -7.43 -6.23
CA VAL A 38 -10.43 -6.85 -5.07
C VAL A 38 -10.77 -7.63 -3.79
N ARG A 39 -9.76 -7.85 -2.93
CA ARG A 39 -9.95 -8.56 -1.66
C ARG A 39 -10.72 -7.71 -0.65
N GLY A 40 -11.59 -8.36 0.12
CA GLY A 40 -12.25 -7.72 1.26
C GLY A 40 -11.31 -7.50 2.45
N GLN A 41 -10.45 -8.49 2.71
CA GLN A 41 -9.52 -8.53 3.83
C GLN A 41 -8.21 -9.19 3.40
N VAL A 42 -7.13 -8.83 4.07
CA VAL A 42 -5.78 -9.35 3.86
C VAL A 42 -5.16 -9.78 5.17
N ARG A 43 -4.10 -10.58 5.11
CA ARG A 43 -3.36 -11.00 6.31
C ARG A 43 -2.58 -9.82 6.88
N SER A 44 -2.78 -9.52 8.16
CA SER A 44 -2.10 -8.40 8.84
C SER A 44 -0.57 -8.53 8.82
N HIS A 45 -0.07 -9.77 8.92
CA HIS A 45 1.35 -10.07 8.82
C HIS A 45 1.91 -9.73 7.43
N GLU A 46 1.15 -10.01 6.37
CA GLU A 46 1.59 -9.73 5.01
C GLU A 46 1.64 -8.23 4.72
N ALA A 47 0.63 -7.49 5.17
CA ALA A 47 0.65 -6.02 5.08
C ALA A 47 1.86 -5.42 5.84
N THR A 48 2.21 -6.01 6.99
CA THR A 48 3.38 -5.60 7.77
C THR A 48 4.69 -5.98 7.09
N ARG A 49 4.79 -7.16 6.48
CA ARG A 49 5.98 -7.55 5.69
C ARG A 49 6.20 -6.58 4.53
N LEU A 50 5.16 -6.29 3.74
CA LEU A 50 5.26 -5.36 2.62
C LEU A 50 5.69 -3.96 3.06
N ALA A 51 5.09 -3.43 4.13
CA ALA A 51 5.42 -2.10 4.64
C ALA A 51 6.82 -2.06 5.30
N THR A 52 7.09 -2.96 6.24
CA THR A 52 8.25 -2.85 7.13
C THR A 52 9.44 -3.67 6.70
N SER A 53 9.24 -4.86 6.12
CA SER A 53 10.36 -5.69 5.70
C SER A 53 10.85 -5.32 4.30
N LEU A 54 9.96 -4.89 3.40
CA LEU A 54 10.32 -4.58 2.02
C LEU A 54 10.51 -3.09 1.74
N LEU A 55 9.67 -2.20 2.30
CA LEU A 55 9.74 -0.77 2.01
C LEU A 55 10.59 0.03 3.00
N ASP A 56 10.49 -0.21 4.32
CA ASP A 56 11.25 0.58 5.31
C ASP A 56 12.78 0.65 5.08
N PRO A 57 13.47 -0.38 4.54
CA PRO A 57 14.90 -0.26 4.23
C PRO A 57 15.23 0.90 3.29
N PHE A 58 14.29 1.31 2.42
CA PHE A 58 14.48 2.42 1.49
C PHE A 58 14.41 3.80 2.16
N GLN A 59 14.23 3.90 3.48
CA GLN A 59 14.42 5.17 4.20
C GLN A 59 15.86 5.70 4.07
N GLU A 60 16.85 4.81 3.95
CA GLU A 60 18.26 5.18 3.79
C GLU A 60 18.56 5.72 2.39
N LEU A 61 18.03 5.06 1.35
CA LEU A 61 18.24 5.46 -0.05
C LEU A 61 16.90 5.56 -0.83
N PRO A 62 16.09 6.61 -0.57
CA PRO A 62 14.71 6.66 -1.04
C PRO A 62 14.58 6.72 -2.57
N GLN A 63 15.53 7.36 -3.27
CA GLN A 63 15.54 7.52 -4.73
C GLN A 63 15.39 6.20 -5.50
N LEU A 64 15.81 5.07 -4.92
CA LEU A 64 15.66 3.75 -5.54
C LEU A 64 14.20 3.38 -5.82
N LEU A 65 13.24 3.96 -5.09
CA LEU A 65 11.81 3.70 -5.30
C LEU A 65 11.21 4.50 -6.46
N ASP A 66 11.82 5.61 -6.90
CA ASP A 66 11.23 6.53 -7.90
C ASP A 66 10.71 5.84 -9.16
N PRO A 67 11.45 4.92 -9.79
CA PRO A 67 11.02 4.27 -11.02
C PRO A 67 9.77 3.40 -10.83
N HIS A 68 9.44 3.03 -9.59
CA HIS A 68 8.40 2.06 -9.26
C HIS A 68 7.13 2.71 -8.72
N LEU A 69 7.20 3.94 -8.20
CA LEU A 69 6.06 4.66 -7.64
C LEU A 69 4.93 4.87 -8.66
N SER A 70 5.29 5.14 -9.92
CA SER A 70 4.34 5.32 -11.03
C SER A 70 3.53 4.07 -11.36
N ARG A 71 3.91 2.91 -10.84
CA ARG A 71 3.18 1.65 -10.99
C ARG A 71 2.49 1.23 -9.70
N TRP A 72 3.18 1.32 -8.57
CA TRP A 72 2.67 0.83 -7.29
C TRP A 72 1.59 1.73 -6.70
N VAL A 73 1.77 3.05 -6.76
CA VAL A 73 0.82 4.01 -6.17
C VAL A 73 -0.52 4.00 -6.89
N PRO A 74 -0.58 4.03 -8.25
CA PRO A 74 -1.86 3.86 -8.94
C PRO A 74 -2.53 2.53 -8.61
N ALA A 75 -1.78 1.41 -8.61
CA ALA A 75 -2.37 0.10 -8.29
C ALA A 75 -3.01 0.05 -6.89
N LEU A 76 -2.41 0.72 -5.91
CA LEU A 76 -2.98 0.87 -4.56
C LEU A 76 -4.25 1.73 -4.57
N GLY A 77 -4.23 2.86 -5.30
CA GLY A 77 -5.37 3.76 -5.45
C GLY A 77 -6.55 3.11 -6.16
N ASP A 78 -6.30 2.44 -7.28
CA ASP A 78 -7.31 1.77 -8.09
C ASP A 78 -7.98 0.65 -7.29
N ALA A 79 -7.21 -0.18 -6.60
CA ALA A 79 -7.74 -1.22 -5.73
C ALA A 79 -8.61 -0.67 -4.59
N LEU A 80 -8.27 0.51 -4.04
CA LEU A 80 -9.11 1.17 -3.05
C LEU A 80 -10.43 1.66 -3.65
N VAL A 81 -10.39 2.30 -4.81
CA VAL A 81 -11.60 2.76 -5.51
C VAL A 81 -12.50 1.59 -5.88
N ASP A 82 -11.94 0.50 -6.38
CA ASP A 82 -12.66 -0.72 -6.74
C ASP A 82 -13.26 -1.41 -5.51
N TYR A 83 -12.54 -1.42 -4.38
CA TYR A 83 -13.08 -1.87 -3.10
C TYR A 83 -14.32 -1.05 -2.70
N LEU A 84 -14.26 0.28 -2.84
CA LEU A 84 -15.36 1.17 -2.48
C LEU A 84 -16.55 1.04 -3.44
N ALA A 85 -16.31 0.69 -4.71
CA ALA A 85 -17.35 0.47 -5.70
C ALA A 85 -18.05 -0.90 -5.54
N ALA A 86 -17.42 -1.86 -4.86
CA ALA A 86 -17.98 -3.19 -4.71
C ALA A 86 -19.28 -3.18 -3.88
N PRO A 87 -20.31 -3.97 -4.26
CA PRO A 87 -21.54 -4.10 -3.48
C PRO A 87 -21.23 -4.48 -2.04
N ARG A 88 -21.81 -3.74 -1.08
CA ARG A 88 -21.59 -3.92 0.36
C ARG A 88 -22.02 -5.31 0.79
N ARG A 89 -21.12 -6.30 0.69
CA ARG A 89 -21.31 -7.58 1.37
C ARG A 89 -21.31 -7.27 2.86
N SER A 90 -22.38 -7.70 3.53
CA SER A 90 -22.56 -7.63 4.99
C SER A 90 -21.20 -7.78 5.65
N ARG A 91 -20.79 -6.73 6.39
CA ARG A 91 -19.54 -6.67 7.15
C ARG A 91 -19.66 -7.67 8.30
N THR A 92 -19.74 -8.96 8.00
CA THR A 92 -19.62 -10.02 9.00
C THR A 92 -18.19 -9.93 9.49
N ARG A 93 -18.05 -9.20 10.60
CA ARG A 93 -16.86 -8.93 11.38
C ARG A 93 -16.42 -10.24 12.04
N SER A 94 -16.18 -11.29 11.24
CA SER A 94 -15.43 -12.46 11.64
C SER A 94 -13.96 -12.04 11.70
N ILE A 95 -13.66 -11.20 12.69
CA ILE A 95 -12.29 -10.91 13.08
C ILE A 95 -11.82 -12.20 13.73
N ARG A 96 -11.24 -13.11 12.95
CA ARG A 96 -10.29 -14.07 13.52
C ARG A 96 -9.21 -13.22 14.14
N ALA A 97 -9.23 -13.14 15.48
CA ALA A 97 -8.46 -12.23 16.33
C ALA A 97 -7.11 -11.81 15.70
N GLY A 98 -7.00 -10.55 15.26
CA GLY A 98 -5.75 -9.90 14.83
C GLY A 98 -5.09 -10.37 13.52
N LEU A 99 -5.45 -11.54 12.97
CA LEU A 99 -4.76 -12.13 11.82
C LEU A 99 -5.14 -11.50 10.47
N LEU A 100 -6.34 -10.95 10.38
CA LEU A 100 -6.88 -10.31 9.17
C LEU A 100 -7.17 -8.84 9.43
N MET A 101 -6.89 -8.00 8.43
CA MET A 101 -7.24 -6.60 8.42
C MET A 101 -8.03 -6.24 7.16
N PRO A 102 -8.93 -5.23 7.22
CA PRO A 102 -9.61 -4.72 6.03
C PRO A 102 -8.60 -4.26 4.97
N LEU A 103 -8.88 -4.54 3.70
CA LEU A 103 -8.00 -4.13 2.61
C LEU A 103 -7.74 -2.60 2.61
N PRO A 104 -8.73 -1.71 2.80
CA PRO A 104 -8.47 -0.26 2.85
C PRO A 104 -7.44 0.13 3.90
N ALA A 105 -7.50 -0.48 5.10
CA ALA A 105 -6.53 -0.21 6.16
C ALA A 105 -5.12 -0.67 5.77
N ALA A 106 -5.00 -1.79 5.07
CA ALA A 106 -3.72 -2.27 4.53
C ALA A 106 -3.17 -1.37 3.42
N ILE A 107 -4.01 -0.91 2.50
CA ILE A 107 -3.63 0.05 1.44
C ILE A 107 -3.13 1.35 2.07
N CYS A 108 -3.89 1.91 3.03
CA CYS A 108 -3.47 3.13 3.74
C CYS A 108 -2.14 2.94 4.48
N LYS A 109 -1.87 1.76 5.06
CA LYS A 109 -0.58 1.46 5.69
C LYS A 109 0.57 1.52 4.67
N LEU A 110 0.39 0.93 3.49
CA LEU A 110 1.42 0.96 2.44
C LEU A 110 1.62 2.37 1.88
N LEU A 111 0.54 3.09 1.59
CA LEU A 111 0.62 4.49 1.14
C LEU A 111 1.28 5.38 2.18
N TYR A 112 0.95 5.21 3.46
CA TYR A 112 1.61 5.92 4.56
C TYR A 112 3.11 5.65 4.60
N THR A 113 3.53 4.38 4.48
CA THR A 113 4.96 4.03 4.44
C THR A 113 5.66 4.67 3.24
N LEU A 114 5.07 4.63 2.04
CA LEU A 114 5.64 5.30 0.86
C LEU A 114 5.73 6.82 1.06
N CYS A 115 4.69 7.45 1.64
CA CYS A 115 4.70 8.87 1.98
C CYS A 115 5.77 9.21 3.02
N LYS A 116 6.02 8.32 3.98
CA LYS A 116 7.08 8.48 4.98
C LYS A 116 8.47 8.43 4.35
N ILE A 117 8.69 7.52 3.39
CA ILE A 117 10.00 7.34 2.72
C ILE A 117 10.28 8.47 1.72
N ARG A 118 9.32 8.81 0.86
CA ARG A 118 9.52 9.75 -0.27
C ARG A 118 8.96 11.14 -0.09
N GLY A 119 8.08 11.32 0.89
CA GLY A 119 7.28 12.52 1.06
C GLY A 119 5.93 12.44 0.35
N GLU A 120 4.90 12.94 1.01
CA GLU A 120 3.51 12.97 0.53
C GLU A 120 3.38 13.55 -0.88
N LYS A 121 4.00 14.71 -1.14
CA LYS A 121 3.92 15.39 -2.44
C LYS A 121 4.41 14.53 -3.61
N VAL A 122 5.41 13.68 -3.36
CA VAL A 122 5.98 12.78 -4.37
C VAL A 122 5.08 11.57 -4.60
N VAL A 123 4.38 11.10 -3.58
CA VAL A 123 3.49 9.94 -3.68
C VAL A 123 2.14 10.32 -4.28
N VAL A 124 1.50 11.38 -3.78
CA VAL A 124 0.13 11.76 -4.16
C VAL A 124 0.03 12.15 -5.64
N ARG A 125 1.10 12.68 -6.26
CA ARG A 125 1.10 12.99 -7.71
C ARG A 125 0.84 11.78 -8.61
N PHE A 126 1.02 10.57 -8.10
CA PHE A 126 0.78 9.33 -8.85
C PHE A 126 -0.66 8.80 -8.68
N LEU A 127 -1.46 9.38 -7.78
CA LEU A 127 -2.86 8.99 -7.64
C LEU A 127 -3.71 9.61 -8.76
N SER A 128 -4.77 8.89 -9.15
CA SER A 128 -5.74 9.38 -10.13
C SER A 128 -6.45 10.64 -9.63
N VAL A 129 -6.52 11.66 -10.48
CA VAL A 129 -7.25 12.93 -10.26
C VAL A 129 -8.64 12.93 -10.91
N GLU A 130 -9.13 11.76 -11.33
CA GLU A 130 -10.43 11.66 -11.96
C GLU A 130 -11.57 11.98 -10.98
N THR A 131 -12.41 12.94 -11.35
CA THR A 131 -13.51 13.44 -10.51
C THR A 131 -14.54 12.37 -10.14
N ARG A 132 -14.68 11.31 -10.94
CA ARG A 132 -15.57 10.17 -10.66
C ARG A 132 -15.22 9.43 -9.36
N HIS A 133 -14.00 9.58 -8.84
CA HIS A 133 -13.60 8.98 -7.57
C HIS A 133 -14.09 9.79 -6.36
N LEU A 134 -14.32 11.10 -6.54
CA LEU A 134 -14.63 12.02 -5.45
C LEU A 134 -15.96 11.68 -4.78
N GLU A 135 -17.00 11.40 -5.56
CA GLU A 135 -18.31 10.97 -5.04
C GLU A 135 -18.19 9.69 -4.22
N ARG A 136 -17.45 8.69 -4.72
CA ARG A 136 -17.25 7.40 -4.03
C ARG A 136 -16.50 7.57 -2.70
N LEU A 137 -15.47 8.42 -2.69
CA LEU A 137 -14.69 8.73 -1.50
C LEU A 137 -15.55 9.48 -0.47
N MET A 138 -16.32 10.48 -0.90
CA MET A 138 -17.21 11.23 -0.03
C MET A 138 -18.28 10.35 0.61
N SER A 139 -18.97 9.51 -0.18
CA SER A 139 -19.97 8.58 0.37
C SER A 139 -19.35 7.65 1.40
N ALA A 140 -18.16 7.11 1.13
CA ALA A 140 -17.47 6.24 2.07
C ALA A 140 -17.09 6.94 3.38
N LEU A 141 -16.70 8.21 3.32
CA LEU A 141 -16.42 9.04 4.50
C LEU A 141 -17.69 9.26 5.32
N GLU A 142 -18.78 9.70 4.68
CA GLU A 142 -20.07 9.92 5.35
C GLU A 142 -20.60 8.64 6.04
N ASP A 143 -20.47 7.48 5.39
CA ASP A 143 -20.84 6.21 6.01
C ASP A 143 -19.98 5.84 7.21
N SER A 144 -18.69 6.18 7.17
CA SER A 144 -17.75 5.90 8.24
C SER A 144 -18.08 6.75 9.47
N GLU A 145 -18.42 8.02 9.29
CA GLU A 145 -18.86 8.92 10.36
C GLU A 145 -20.19 8.46 10.97
N ARG A 146 -21.14 8.01 10.16
CA ARG A 146 -22.42 7.45 10.67
C ARG A 146 -22.25 6.14 11.45
N SER A 147 -21.14 5.43 11.23
CA SER A 147 -20.87 4.12 11.85
C SER A 147 -19.92 4.21 13.07
N ALA A 148 -19.36 5.38 13.35
CA ALA A 148 -18.45 5.65 14.47
C ALA A 148 -19.22 6.08 15.72
#